data_AF-A0A2E1AU01-F1
#
_entry.id   AF-A0A2E1AU01-F1
#
_cell.length_a   1.000
_cell.length_b   1.000
_cell.length_c   1.000
_cell.angle_alpha   90.00
_cell.angle_beta   90.00
_cell.angle_gamma   90.00
#
_symmetry.space_group_name_H-M   'P 1'
#
loop_
_entity.id
_entity.type
_entity.pdbx_description
1 polymer ?
#
loop_
_entity_poly.entity_id
_entity_poly.type
_entity_poly.pdbx_seq_one_letter_code
_entity_poly.pdbx_strand_id
1 'polypeptide(L)'
;MFQSSLTYLHPAISSTLEISKFYGWWQFVVCLFAFMALMSIWYHIGKNQKDYGPVWLAFSILCWAFSGLVEVLYLEDDGVNSPIKEGLRSVFSLLNSLFILLALPWFKYLPKPFAGLIKNKFWPYIIGIPFVFALLPTLHKMFLGRSASAINELDVYYALLTLVFLSFVLWESFIKRRLFLLGLLVIITVLITLIAQVYKLMDNTINLLLFSAIFKTSLIMLFFALALSWVKELTETVIPETYQLKLLFTKRPNSSGPNNYKVTLKGFPGHGDRSVTLTPALYRLLKTFAERRISTSNGWLEIKPKNFDGSKCYDINDHNELKRLMEALLNGLFGKNNWTKDKHFTPLKNTLFEMSENRERKIRLHLPKENIHIENE
;
A
#
# COMPACT_ATOMS: atom_id res chain seq x y z
N MET A 1 -2.42 -12.61 -70.90
CA MET A 1 -3.01 -13.79 -70.23
C MET A 1 -2.65 -13.67 -68.77
N PHE A 2 -3.60 -13.22 -67.96
CA PHE A 2 -3.48 -13.07 -66.52
C PHE A 2 -3.43 -14.45 -65.84
N GLN A 3 -2.88 -14.45 -64.62
CA GLN A 3 -3.26 -15.31 -63.48
C GLN A 3 -2.40 -16.56 -63.17
N SER A 4 -2.17 -16.71 -61.86
CA SER A 4 -1.50 -17.79 -61.11
C SER A 4 0.04 -17.71 -61.15
N SER A 5 0.78 -17.59 -60.04
CA SER A 5 0.57 -18.16 -58.70
C SER A 5 1.27 -17.32 -57.62
N LEU A 6 0.50 -16.40 -57.02
CA LEU A 6 0.85 -15.68 -55.81
C LEU A 6 -0.07 -16.22 -54.71
N THR A 7 0.35 -17.25 -53.97
CA THR A 7 -0.20 -17.67 -52.65
C THR A 7 0.40 -19.01 -52.22
N TYR A 8 1.62 -18.98 -51.69
CA TYR A 8 2.07 -19.96 -50.69
C TYR A 8 2.87 -19.19 -49.64
N LEU A 9 2.20 -18.22 -48.98
CA LEU A 9 2.72 -17.70 -47.71
C LEU A 9 2.42 -18.77 -46.65
N HIS A 10 3.48 -19.28 -46.04
CA HIS A 10 3.47 -20.39 -45.09
C HIS A 10 2.49 -20.12 -43.92
N PRO A 11 1.63 -21.08 -43.51
CA PRO A 11 0.66 -20.89 -42.41
C PRO A 11 1.31 -20.54 -41.05
N ALA A 12 2.60 -20.85 -40.88
CA ALA A 12 3.37 -20.52 -39.67
C ALA A 12 3.72 -19.02 -39.54
N ILE A 13 3.76 -18.28 -40.66
CA ILE A 13 4.05 -16.83 -40.65
C ILE A 13 2.77 -16.04 -40.32
N SER A 14 1.61 -16.50 -40.82
CA SER A 14 0.31 -15.91 -40.45
C SER A 14 0.04 -16.05 -38.96
N SER A 15 0.31 -17.24 -38.39
CA SER A 15 0.03 -17.50 -36.98
C SER A 15 0.91 -16.69 -36.02
N THR A 16 2.19 -16.44 -36.35
CA THR A 16 3.07 -15.62 -35.50
C THR A 16 2.74 -14.14 -35.55
N LEU A 17 2.29 -13.63 -36.71
CA LEU A 17 1.80 -12.27 -36.86
C LEU A 17 0.48 -12.06 -36.08
N GLU A 18 -0.45 -13.00 -36.19
CA GLU A 18 -1.72 -12.98 -35.44
C GLU A 18 -1.51 -12.99 -33.92
N ILE A 19 -0.59 -13.84 -33.43
CA ILE A 19 -0.24 -13.89 -32.01
C ILE A 19 0.37 -12.57 -31.54
N SER A 20 1.25 -11.97 -32.34
CA SER A 20 1.88 -10.67 -32.02
C SER A 20 0.85 -9.54 -31.99
N LYS A 21 -0.10 -9.54 -32.94
CA LYS A 21 -1.23 -8.59 -32.99
C LYS A 21 -2.14 -8.74 -31.78
N PHE A 22 -2.50 -9.97 -31.43
CA PHE A 22 -3.27 -10.27 -30.24
C PHE A 22 -2.56 -9.78 -28.97
N TYR A 23 -1.27 -10.10 -28.82
CA TYR A 23 -0.47 -9.68 -27.67
C TYR A 23 -0.39 -8.15 -27.54
N GLY A 24 -0.16 -7.43 -28.63
CA GLY A 24 -0.10 -5.96 -28.62
C GLY A 24 -1.41 -5.32 -28.13
N TRP A 25 -2.55 -5.77 -28.67
CA TRP A 25 -3.87 -5.29 -28.25
C TRP A 25 -4.19 -5.65 -26.80
N TRP A 26 -3.93 -6.89 -26.41
CA TRP A 26 -4.11 -7.36 -25.04
C TRP A 26 -3.28 -6.50 -24.06
N GLN A 27 -2.01 -6.28 -24.38
CA GLN A 27 -1.11 -5.48 -23.54
C GLN A 27 -1.61 -4.05 -23.42
N PHE A 28 -1.99 -3.42 -24.54
CA PHE A 28 -2.49 -2.05 -24.54
C PHE A 28 -3.75 -1.90 -23.68
N VAL A 29 -4.78 -2.72 -23.93
CA VAL A 29 -6.09 -2.59 -23.27
C VAL A 29 -6.00 -2.95 -21.78
N VAL A 30 -5.36 -4.06 -21.43
CA VAL A 30 -5.25 -4.52 -20.03
C VAL A 30 -4.43 -3.53 -19.20
N CYS A 31 -3.31 -3.04 -19.73
CA CYS A 31 -2.47 -2.08 -19.00
C CYS A 31 -3.15 -0.71 -18.90
N LEU A 32 -3.84 -0.24 -19.94
CA LEU A 32 -4.58 1.03 -19.87
C LEU A 32 -5.70 0.97 -18.82
N PHE A 33 -6.44 -0.14 -18.77
CA PHE A 33 -7.47 -0.37 -17.75
C PHE A 33 -6.86 -0.38 -16.34
N ALA A 34 -5.78 -1.13 -16.15
CA ALA A 34 -5.09 -1.23 -14.87
C ALA A 34 -4.52 0.13 -14.40
N PHE A 35 -3.97 0.93 -15.32
CA PHE A 35 -3.56 2.31 -15.06
C PHE A 35 -4.71 3.16 -14.53
N MET A 36 -5.84 3.19 -15.25
CA MET A 36 -7.00 3.99 -14.83
C MET A 36 -7.56 3.55 -13.47
N ALA A 37 -7.61 2.25 -13.22
CA ALA A 37 -8.10 1.70 -11.95
C ALA A 37 -7.17 2.04 -10.77
N LEU A 38 -5.84 1.93 -10.91
CA LEU A 38 -4.90 2.36 -9.86
C LEU A 38 -4.96 3.88 -9.62
N MET A 39 -5.06 4.67 -10.69
CA MET A 39 -5.23 6.12 -10.58
C MET A 39 -6.54 6.49 -9.87
N SER A 40 -7.62 5.75 -10.09
CA SER A 40 -8.89 5.93 -9.39
C SER A 40 -8.77 5.65 -7.89
N ILE A 41 -8.10 4.55 -7.50
CA ILE A 41 -7.82 4.24 -6.09
C ILE A 41 -7.03 5.37 -5.42
N TRP A 42 -6.00 5.88 -6.10
CA TRP A 42 -5.22 7.01 -5.60
C TRP A 42 -6.06 8.29 -5.49
N TYR A 43 -6.86 8.61 -6.51
CA TYR A 43 -7.65 9.83 -6.54
C TYR A 43 -8.65 9.89 -5.37
N HIS A 44 -9.32 8.78 -5.07
CA HIS A 44 -10.32 8.72 -4.00
C HIS A 44 -9.73 8.56 -2.60
N ILE A 45 -8.64 7.80 -2.43
CA ILE A 45 -8.12 7.44 -1.11
C ILE A 45 -6.69 7.95 -0.90
N GLY A 46 -5.80 7.76 -1.87
CA GLY A 46 -4.38 8.12 -1.79
C GLY A 46 -4.09 9.61 -1.68
N LYS A 47 -4.86 10.46 -2.38
CA LYS A 47 -4.67 11.92 -2.44
C LYS A 47 -4.70 12.56 -1.05
N ASN A 48 -5.66 12.16 -0.21
CA ASN A 48 -5.82 12.70 1.14
C ASN A 48 -4.72 12.23 2.10
N GLN A 49 -4.13 11.06 1.85
CA GLN A 49 -3.02 10.51 2.63
C GLN A 49 -1.64 10.98 2.13
N LYS A 50 -1.60 11.78 1.05
CA LYS A 50 -0.36 12.21 0.36
C LYS A 50 0.55 11.03 0.00
N ASP A 51 -0.03 9.87 -0.30
CA ASP A 51 0.70 8.67 -0.70
C ASP A 51 0.74 8.59 -2.24
N TYR A 52 1.92 8.79 -2.81
CA TYR A 52 2.12 8.76 -4.27
C TYR A 52 2.66 7.41 -4.78
N GLY A 53 2.85 6.41 -3.90
CA GLY A 53 3.31 5.08 -4.31
C GLY A 53 2.45 4.46 -5.43
N PRO A 54 1.11 4.41 -5.29
CA PRO A 54 0.22 3.89 -6.34
C PRO A 54 0.30 4.66 -7.66
N VAL A 55 0.62 5.96 -7.63
CA VAL A 55 0.76 6.80 -8.83
C VAL A 55 1.95 6.35 -9.66
N TRP A 56 3.11 6.16 -9.02
CA TRP A 56 4.30 5.67 -9.69
C TRP A 56 4.11 4.26 -10.28
N LEU A 57 3.43 3.37 -9.55
CA LEU A 57 3.06 2.04 -10.08
C LEU A 57 2.06 2.13 -11.26
N ALA A 58 1.13 3.07 -11.23
CA ALA A 58 0.21 3.28 -12.34
C ALA A 58 0.98 3.74 -13.59
N PHE A 59 1.88 4.72 -13.45
CA PHE A 59 2.71 5.18 -14.56
C PHE A 59 3.62 4.09 -15.13
N SER A 60 4.13 3.18 -14.29
CA SER A 60 4.88 2.03 -14.81
C SER A 60 4.01 1.16 -15.72
N ILE A 61 2.77 0.86 -15.31
CA ILE A 61 1.82 0.10 -16.13
C ILE A 61 1.45 0.86 -17.41
N LEU A 62 1.34 2.19 -17.36
CA LEU A 62 1.08 3.01 -18.55
C LEU A 62 2.20 2.86 -19.61
N CYS A 63 3.45 2.76 -19.20
CA CYS A 63 4.56 2.45 -20.13
C CYS A 63 4.35 1.13 -20.85
N TRP A 64 3.82 0.10 -20.17
CA TRP A 64 3.46 -1.14 -20.84
C TRP A 64 2.30 -0.96 -21.81
N ALA A 65 1.29 -0.13 -21.49
CA ALA A 65 0.24 0.16 -22.46
C ALA A 65 0.82 0.76 -23.75
N PHE A 66 1.67 1.78 -23.65
CA PHE A 66 2.32 2.37 -24.82
C PHE A 66 3.24 1.41 -25.56
N SER A 67 3.96 0.54 -24.86
CA SER A 67 4.74 -0.53 -25.50
C SER A 67 3.84 -1.49 -26.29
N GLY A 68 2.63 -1.81 -25.82
CA GLY A 68 1.66 -2.62 -26.57
C GLY A 68 1.14 -1.91 -27.82
N LEU A 69 0.90 -0.61 -27.71
CA LEU A 69 0.50 0.23 -28.85
C LEU A 69 1.58 0.28 -29.93
N VAL A 70 2.86 0.39 -29.54
CA VAL A 70 4.00 0.32 -30.47
C VAL A 70 4.01 -1.01 -31.21
N GLU A 71 3.77 -2.13 -30.53
CA GLU A 71 3.67 -3.42 -31.23
C GLU A 71 2.55 -3.41 -32.26
N VAL A 72 1.38 -2.86 -31.93
CA VAL A 72 0.24 -2.80 -32.87
C VAL A 72 0.53 -1.93 -34.10
N LEU A 73 1.13 -0.75 -33.90
CA LEU A 73 1.37 0.22 -34.97
C LEU A 73 2.46 -0.23 -35.96
N TYR A 74 3.47 -0.96 -35.48
CA TYR A 74 4.62 -1.43 -36.28
C TYR A 74 4.53 -2.95 -36.57
N LEU A 75 3.33 -3.50 -36.70
CA LEU A 75 3.09 -4.90 -37.09
C LEU A 75 3.21 -5.13 -38.59
N GLU A 76 2.73 -4.18 -39.39
CA GLU A 76 2.62 -4.28 -40.86
C GLU A 76 3.76 -3.50 -41.57
N ASP A 77 4.75 -3.05 -40.82
CA ASP A 77 5.88 -2.29 -41.36
C ASP A 77 6.87 -3.21 -42.08
N ASP A 78 7.31 -2.83 -43.28
CA ASP A 78 8.20 -3.59 -44.17
C ASP A 78 9.66 -3.72 -43.66
N GLY A 79 9.89 -3.57 -42.35
CA GLY A 79 11.19 -3.68 -41.69
C GLY A 79 12.01 -2.38 -41.67
N VAL A 80 11.57 -1.32 -42.35
CA VAL A 80 12.27 -0.02 -42.41
C VAL A 80 12.32 0.66 -41.04
N ASN A 81 11.28 0.53 -40.21
CA ASN A 81 11.24 1.11 -38.86
C ASN A 81 11.59 0.09 -37.75
N SER A 82 12.21 -1.04 -38.09
CA SER A 82 12.64 -2.07 -37.12
C SER A 82 13.51 -1.48 -35.98
N PRO A 83 14.51 -0.61 -36.24
CA PRO A 83 15.30 0.01 -35.17
C PRO A 83 14.48 0.94 -34.26
N ILE A 84 13.48 1.63 -34.82
CA ILE A 84 12.60 2.55 -34.09
C ILE A 84 11.66 1.76 -33.17
N LYS A 85 11.08 0.67 -33.69
CA LYS A 85 10.22 -0.25 -32.93
C LYS A 85 10.94 -0.83 -31.71
N GLU A 86 12.12 -1.39 -31.90
CA GLU A 86 12.92 -1.99 -30.82
C GLU A 86 13.44 -0.94 -29.82
N GLY A 87 13.83 0.24 -30.32
CA GLY A 87 14.23 1.38 -29.50
C GLY A 87 13.09 1.84 -28.59
N LEU A 88 11.91 2.09 -29.14
CA LEU A 88 10.72 2.50 -28.36
C LEU A 88 10.33 1.44 -27.33
N ARG A 89 10.37 0.15 -27.69
CA ARG A 89 10.10 -0.95 -26.75
C ARG A 89 11.07 -0.92 -25.57
N SER A 90 12.36 -0.74 -25.83
CA SER A 90 13.39 -0.66 -24.79
C SER A 90 13.23 0.58 -23.92
N VAL A 91 12.93 1.74 -24.51
CA VAL A 91 12.68 3.00 -23.77
C VAL A 91 11.49 2.84 -22.82
N PHE A 92 10.36 2.29 -23.28
CA PHE A 92 9.20 2.06 -22.40
C PHE A 92 9.47 1.02 -21.31
N SER A 93 10.30 0.01 -21.57
CA SER A 93 10.73 -0.96 -20.56
C SER A 93 11.62 -0.33 -19.48
N LEU A 94 12.57 0.53 -19.87
CA LEU A 94 13.41 1.30 -18.94
C LEU A 94 12.56 2.25 -18.09
N LEU A 95 11.62 2.98 -18.70
CA LEU A 95 10.72 3.89 -17.99
C LEU A 95 9.81 3.14 -17.01
N ASN A 96 9.28 1.97 -17.41
CA ASN A 96 8.51 1.10 -16.52
C ASN A 96 9.33 0.74 -15.27
N SER A 97 10.55 0.27 -15.46
CA SER A 97 11.45 -0.12 -14.37
C SER A 97 11.79 1.07 -13.45
N LEU A 98 12.06 2.24 -14.04
CA LEU A 98 12.32 3.48 -13.29
C LEU A 98 11.13 3.87 -12.40
N PHE A 99 9.91 3.85 -12.95
CA PHE A 99 8.71 4.20 -12.20
C PHE A 99 8.43 3.21 -11.06
N ILE A 100 8.69 1.91 -11.25
CA ILE A 100 8.62 0.93 -10.17
C ILE A 100 9.62 1.28 -9.06
N LEU A 101 10.87 1.60 -9.41
CA LEU A 101 11.90 1.96 -8.44
C LEU A 101 11.60 3.29 -7.71
N LEU A 102 10.97 4.25 -8.40
CA LEU A 102 10.49 5.50 -7.80
C LEU A 102 9.31 5.30 -6.84
N ALA A 103 8.55 4.21 -7.01
CA ALA A 103 7.47 3.85 -6.09
C ALA A 103 8.00 3.34 -4.74
N LEU A 104 9.18 2.70 -4.70
CA LEU A 104 9.66 1.99 -3.51
C LEU A 104 9.78 2.84 -2.23
N PRO A 105 10.26 4.10 -2.25
CA PRO A 105 10.33 4.93 -1.04
C PRO A 105 8.98 5.18 -0.36
N TRP A 106 7.88 5.07 -1.10
CA TRP A 106 6.53 5.25 -0.59
C TRP A 106 6.01 4.05 0.19
N PHE A 107 6.68 2.90 0.09
CA PHE A 107 6.27 1.69 0.79
C PHE A 107 6.51 1.83 2.30
N LYS A 108 5.45 1.59 3.07
CA LYS A 108 5.49 1.62 4.55
C LYS A 108 6.47 0.59 5.12
N TYR A 109 6.45 -0.62 4.57
CA TYR A 109 7.24 -1.76 5.04
C TYR A 109 8.37 -2.03 4.04
N LEU A 110 9.59 -1.72 4.45
CA LEU A 110 10.80 -1.98 3.66
C LEU A 110 11.66 -3.06 4.34
N PRO A 111 12.32 -3.91 3.56
CA PRO A 111 13.32 -4.85 4.07
C PRO A 111 14.45 -4.10 4.79
N LYS A 112 14.81 -4.55 6.00
CA LYS A 112 15.86 -3.95 6.83
C LYS A 112 17.18 -3.63 6.07
N PRO A 113 17.74 -4.52 5.22
CA PRO A 113 18.99 -4.21 4.52
C PRO A 113 18.87 -3.06 3.53
N PHE A 114 17.72 -2.91 2.85
CA PHE A 114 17.54 -1.89 1.80
C PHE A 114 16.80 -0.63 2.30
N ALA A 115 16.17 -0.68 3.47
CA ALA A 115 15.38 0.42 4.01
C ALA A 115 16.18 1.73 4.14
N GLY A 116 17.45 1.63 4.57
CA GLY A 116 18.34 2.79 4.67
C GLY A 116 18.71 3.38 3.31
N LEU A 117 18.90 2.54 2.30
CA LEU A 117 19.24 2.96 0.93
C LEU A 117 18.04 3.63 0.24
N ILE A 118 16.87 2.99 0.30
CA ILE A 118 15.66 3.41 -0.42
C ILE A 118 15.08 4.70 0.17
N LYS A 119 15.13 4.89 1.49
CA LYS A 119 14.63 6.12 2.14
C LYS A 119 15.59 7.30 2.08
N ASN A 120 16.80 7.09 1.55
CA ASN A 120 17.76 8.16 1.42
C ASN A 120 17.29 9.19 0.39
N LYS A 121 17.55 10.48 0.64
CA LYS A 121 17.29 11.57 -0.33
C LYS A 121 18.03 11.36 -1.66
N PHE A 122 19.12 10.59 -1.64
CA PHE A 122 19.88 10.25 -2.85
C PHE A 122 19.29 9.10 -3.68
N TRP A 123 18.23 8.43 -3.22
CA TRP A 123 17.62 7.31 -3.94
C TRP A 123 17.29 7.61 -5.41
N PRO A 124 16.67 8.75 -5.78
CA PRO A 124 16.41 9.08 -7.18
C PRO A 124 17.68 9.14 -8.04
N TYR A 125 18.82 9.56 -7.48
CA TYR A 125 20.09 9.58 -8.19
C TYR A 125 20.68 8.18 -8.34
N ILE A 126 20.57 7.34 -7.30
CA ILE A 126 21.06 5.95 -7.32
C ILE A 126 20.38 5.14 -8.42
N ILE A 127 19.07 5.33 -8.63
CA ILE A 127 18.33 4.63 -9.69
C ILE A 127 18.35 5.37 -11.03
N GLY A 128 18.51 6.70 -11.00
CA GLY A 128 18.49 7.58 -12.16
C GLY A 128 19.77 7.55 -12.97
N ILE A 129 20.95 7.45 -12.33
CA ILE A 129 22.23 7.36 -13.04
C ILE A 129 22.29 6.09 -13.90
N PRO A 130 22.02 4.87 -13.38
CA PRO A 130 21.96 3.66 -14.20
C PRO A 130 20.88 3.74 -15.29
N PHE A 131 19.74 4.38 -15.01
CA PHE A 131 18.69 4.60 -16.00
C PHE A 131 19.18 5.47 -17.17
N VAL A 132 19.81 6.62 -16.90
CA VAL A 132 20.37 7.49 -17.94
C VAL A 132 21.46 6.77 -18.72
N PHE A 133 22.30 5.99 -18.04
CA PHE A 133 23.33 5.17 -18.67
C PHE A 133 22.76 4.08 -19.60
N ALA A 134 21.60 3.51 -19.28
CA ALA A 134 20.90 2.57 -20.16
C ALA A 134 20.11 3.27 -21.29
N LEU A 135 19.53 4.45 -21.01
CA LEU A 135 18.69 5.20 -21.95
C LEU A 135 19.50 5.86 -23.07
N LEU A 136 20.61 6.51 -22.75
CA LEU A 136 21.40 7.27 -23.73
C LEU A 136 21.90 6.40 -24.89
N PRO A 137 22.51 5.22 -24.67
CA PRO A 137 22.90 4.32 -25.76
C PRO A 137 21.71 3.81 -26.57
N THR A 138 20.57 3.57 -25.90
CA THR A 138 19.34 3.12 -26.55
C THR A 138 18.81 4.18 -27.52
N LEU A 139 18.71 5.44 -27.08
CA LEU A 139 18.28 6.55 -27.93
C LEU A 139 19.28 6.80 -29.06
N HIS A 140 20.58 6.83 -28.77
CA HIS A 140 21.60 7.05 -29.78
C HIS A 140 21.53 6.01 -30.91
N LYS A 141 21.38 4.72 -30.57
CA LYS A 141 21.26 3.65 -31.57
C LYS A 141 19.94 3.69 -32.35
N MET A 142 18.84 4.06 -31.69
CA MET A 142 17.53 4.25 -32.35
C MET A 142 17.61 5.29 -33.48
N PHE A 143 18.39 6.36 -33.30
CA PHE A 143 18.57 7.41 -34.32
C PHE A 143 19.65 7.11 -35.36
N LEU A 144 20.70 6.32 -35.04
CA LEU A 144 21.80 6.01 -35.98
C LEU A 144 21.61 4.72 -36.79
N GLY A 145 20.57 3.92 -36.53
CA GLY A 145 20.25 2.73 -37.34
C GLY A 145 21.28 1.59 -37.29
N ARG A 146 22.13 1.53 -36.26
CA ARG A 146 23.14 0.46 -36.09
C ARG A 146 22.61 -0.71 -35.25
N SER A 147 22.84 -1.92 -35.76
CA SER A 147 22.52 -3.28 -35.26
C SER A 147 21.93 -3.42 -33.84
N ALA A 148 20.78 -4.11 -33.81
CA ALA A 148 19.85 -4.38 -32.71
C ALA A 148 20.40 -5.09 -31.45
N SER A 149 21.40 -5.96 -31.59
CA SER A 149 21.73 -6.96 -30.55
C SER A 149 22.12 -6.35 -29.19
N ALA A 150 22.91 -5.28 -29.17
CA ALA A 150 23.36 -4.67 -27.91
C ALA A 150 22.39 -3.63 -27.31
N ILE A 151 21.17 -3.46 -27.84
CA ILE A 151 20.14 -2.54 -27.29
C ILE A 151 19.32 -3.23 -26.19
N ASN A 152 18.95 -4.49 -26.43
CA ASN A 152 18.13 -5.27 -25.50
C ASN A 152 18.88 -5.64 -24.20
N GLU A 153 20.21 -5.70 -24.21
CA GLU A 153 21.01 -6.16 -23.06
C GLU A 153 20.94 -5.20 -21.86
N LEU A 154 21.10 -3.89 -22.08
CA LEU A 154 21.09 -2.89 -21.01
C LEU A 154 19.72 -2.75 -20.35
N ASP A 155 18.64 -2.85 -21.14
CA ASP A 155 17.27 -2.92 -20.64
C ASP A 155 17.08 -4.14 -19.72
N VAL A 156 17.54 -5.31 -20.15
CA VAL A 156 17.43 -6.55 -19.35
C VAL A 156 18.16 -6.42 -18.02
N TYR A 157 19.36 -5.83 -17.98
CA TYR A 157 20.09 -5.62 -16.72
C TYR A 157 19.36 -4.67 -15.76
N TYR A 158 18.81 -3.57 -16.27
CA TYR A 158 18.07 -2.62 -15.44
C TYR A 158 16.74 -3.21 -14.94
N ALA A 159 16.05 -3.99 -15.77
CA ALA A 159 14.85 -4.73 -15.38
C ALA A 159 15.15 -5.80 -14.32
N LEU A 160 16.26 -6.53 -14.45
CA LEU A 160 16.70 -7.51 -13.46
C LEU A 160 16.99 -6.86 -12.10
N LEU A 161 17.71 -5.73 -12.09
CA LEU A 161 17.96 -4.93 -10.89
C LEU A 161 16.63 -4.53 -10.22
N THR A 162 15.68 -4.05 -11.02
CA THR A 162 14.35 -3.65 -10.55
C THR A 162 13.60 -4.82 -9.92
N LEU A 163 13.63 -5.99 -10.56
CA LEU A 163 12.96 -7.19 -10.08
C LEU A 163 13.48 -7.64 -8.71
N VAL A 164 14.80 -7.53 -8.47
CA VAL A 164 15.41 -7.86 -7.17
C VAL A 164 14.84 -6.96 -6.08
N PHE A 165 14.91 -5.64 -6.25
CA PHE A 165 14.37 -4.70 -5.25
C PHE A 165 12.87 -4.89 -5.04
N LEU A 166 12.12 -5.03 -6.13
CA LEU A 166 10.68 -5.21 -6.08
C LEU A 166 10.27 -6.47 -5.32
N SER A 167 10.96 -7.59 -5.58
CA SER A 167 10.69 -8.88 -4.92
C SER A 167 10.82 -8.77 -3.39
N PHE A 168 11.94 -8.24 -2.91
CA PHE A 168 12.17 -8.08 -1.47
C PHE A 168 11.18 -7.12 -0.83
N VAL A 169 10.86 -6.00 -1.50
CA VAL A 169 9.92 -5.00 -0.96
C VAL A 169 8.49 -5.53 -0.92
N LEU A 170 8.02 -6.21 -1.97
CA LEU A 170 6.68 -6.80 -2.01
C LEU A 170 6.55 -7.92 -0.98
N TRP A 171 7.55 -8.80 -0.87
CA TRP A 171 7.57 -9.87 0.14
C TRP A 171 7.41 -9.34 1.57
N GLU A 172 8.28 -8.41 1.97
CA GLU A 172 8.19 -7.80 3.31
C GLU A 172 6.88 -7.06 3.51
N SER A 173 6.39 -6.36 2.49
CA SER A 173 5.11 -5.67 2.54
C SER A 173 3.94 -6.61 2.80
N PHE A 174 3.85 -7.72 2.09
CA PHE A 174 2.76 -8.67 2.28
C PHE A 174 2.85 -9.43 3.60
N ILE A 175 4.05 -9.85 4.02
CA ILE A 175 4.22 -10.54 5.31
C ILE A 175 3.85 -9.64 6.48
N LYS A 176 4.31 -8.37 6.47
CA LYS A 176 3.96 -7.43 7.55
C LYS A 176 2.46 -7.11 7.61
N ARG A 177 1.77 -7.22 6.47
CA ARG A 177 0.31 -7.10 6.36
C ARG A 177 -0.46 -8.41 6.64
N ARG A 178 0.23 -9.47 7.07
CA ARG A 178 -0.33 -10.82 7.35
C ARG A 178 -0.94 -11.51 6.11
N LEU A 179 -0.45 -11.17 4.92
CA LEU A 179 -0.89 -11.72 3.64
C LEU A 179 0.16 -12.71 3.09
N PHE A 180 0.40 -13.80 3.82
CA PHE A 180 1.48 -14.75 3.49
C PHE A 180 1.36 -15.36 2.08
N LEU A 181 0.15 -15.78 1.67
CA LEU A 181 -0.08 -16.36 0.35
C LEU A 181 0.29 -15.39 -0.78
N LEU A 182 0.02 -14.10 -0.60
CA LEU A 182 0.40 -13.08 -1.58
C LEU A 182 1.92 -12.88 -1.63
N GLY A 183 2.59 -12.94 -0.48
CA GLY A 183 4.05 -12.97 -0.44
C GLY A 183 4.62 -14.15 -1.24
N LEU A 184 4.06 -15.35 -1.09
CA LEU A 184 4.48 -16.53 -1.84
C LEU A 184 4.26 -16.36 -3.36
N LEU A 185 3.13 -15.75 -3.76
CA LEU A 185 2.86 -15.42 -5.16
C LEU A 185 3.86 -14.43 -5.76
N VAL A 186 4.43 -13.51 -4.97
CA VAL A 186 5.52 -12.63 -5.44
C VAL A 186 6.73 -13.46 -5.86
N ILE A 187 7.15 -14.42 -5.04
CA ILE A 187 8.30 -15.29 -5.34
C ILE A 187 8.05 -16.09 -6.62
N ILE A 188 6.86 -16.69 -6.75
CA ILE A 188 6.47 -17.43 -7.96
C ILE A 188 6.50 -16.51 -9.19
N THR A 189 5.92 -15.31 -9.08
CA THR A 189 5.89 -14.34 -10.19
C THR A 189 7.30 -13.96 -10.63
N VAL A 190 8.20 -13.71 -9.67
CA VAL A 190 9.62 -13.40 -9.94
C VAL A 190 10.31 -14.57 -10.63
N LEU A 191 10.08 -15.81 -10.19
CA LEU A 191 10.66 -17.00 -10.82
C LEU A 191 10.20 -17.15 -12.28
N ILE A 192 8.90 -16.97 -12.55
CA ILE A 192 8.37 -16.98 -13.92
C ILE A 192 9.02 -15.88 -14.77
N THR A 193 9.26 -14.71 -14.17
CA THR A 193 9.92 -13.58 -14.86
C THR A 193 11.36 -13.92 -15.23
N LEU A 194 12.11 -14.55 -14.31
CA LEU A 194 13.48 -14.97 -14.59
C LEU A 194 13.53 -15.98 -15.75
N ILE A 195 12.60 -16.94 -15.77
CA ILE A 195 12.45 -17.88 -16.89
C ILE A 195 12.15 -17.13 -18.19
N ALA A 196 11.27 -16.13 -18.16
CA ALA A 196 10.97 -15.30 -19.33
C ALA A 196 12.20 -14.55 -19.87
N GLN A 197 13.02 -13.99 -18.98
CA GLN A 197 14.24 -13.28 -19.37
C GLN A 197 15.31 -14.23 -19.93
N VAL A 198 15.40 -15.47 -19.42
CA VAL A 198 16.26 -16.50 -20.01
C VAL A 198 15.80 -16.87 -21.42
N TYR A 199 14.49 -17.03 -21.65
CA TYR A 199 13.95 -17.28 -22.99
C TYR A 199 14.19 -16.10 -23.95
N LYS A 200 14.21 -14.86 -23.45
CA LYS A 200 14.59 -13.67 -24.24
C LYS A 200 16.02 -13.78 -24.80
N LEU A 201 16.91 -14.51 -24.12
CA LEU A 201 18.29 -14.76 -24.58
C LEU A 201 18.40 -15.97 -25.54
N MET A 202 17.37 -16.81 -25.62
CA MET A 202 17.35 -18.04 -26.45
C MET A 202 16.55 -17.89 -27.76
N ASP A 203 16.10 -16.67 -28.11
CA ASP A 203 15.39 -16.32 -29.36
C ASP A 203 14.07 -17.07 -29.66
N ASN A 204 13.42 -17.65 -28.63
CA ASN A 204 12.11 -18.29 -28.80
C ASN A 204 10.95 -17.29 -28.61
N THR A 205 10.45 -16.74 -29.72
CA THR A 205 9.47 -15.63 -29.75
C THR A 205 8.10 -15.97 -29.15
N ILE A 206 7.54 -17.15 -29.41
CA ILE A 206 6.20 -17.53 -28.91
C ILE A 206 6.22 -17.72 -27.39
N ASN A 207 7.20 -18.45 -26.87
CA ASN A 207 7.35 -18.65 -25.43
C ASN A 207 7.63 -17.32 -24.72
N LEU A 208 8.43 -16.44 -25.34
CA LEU A 208 8.71 -15.11 -24.81
C LEU A 208 7.44 -14.26 -24.63
N LEU A 209 6.56 -14.21 -25.65
CA LEU A 209 5.31 -13.44 -25.57
C LEU A 209 4.38 -13.99 -24.49
N LEU A 210 4.23 -15.32 -24.42
CA LEU A 210 3.40 -15.98 -23.42
C LEU A 210 3.89 -15.70 -21.99
N PHE A 211 5.17 -15.94 -21.72
CA PHE A 211 5.74 -15.69 -20.39
C PHE A 211 5.72 -14.21 -20.01
N SER A 212 5.89 -13.31 -20.98
CA SER A 212 5.74 -11.87 -20.75
C SER A 212 4.30 -11.50 -20.38
N ALA A 213 3.31 -12.12 -21.02
CA ALA A 213 1.91 -11.88 -20.71
C ALA A 213 1.55 -12.35 -19.29
N ILE A 214 1.97 -13.56 -18.92
CA ILE A 214 1.81 -14.12 -17.57
C ILE A 214 2.45 -13.21 -16.53
N PHE A 215 3.71 -12.80 -16.74
CA PHE A 215 4.40 -11.90 -15.83
C PHE A 215 3.66 -10.57 -15.63
N LYS A 216 3.32 -9.86 -16.71
CA LYS A 216 2.68 -8.54 -16.62
C LYS A 216 1.34 -8.63 -15.89
N THR A 217 0.53 -9.65 -16.18
CA THR A 217 -0.75 -9.84 -15.48
C THR A 217 -0.56 -10.19 -14.02
N SER A 218 0.33 -11.12 -13.68
CA SER A 218 0.63 -11.45 -12.28
C SER A 218 1.14 -10.23 -11.51
N LEU A 219 2.02 -9.42 -12.11
CA LEU A 219 2.54 -8.22 -11.46
C LEU A 219 1.48 -7.14 -11.27
N ILE A 220 0.63 -6.89 -12.28
CA ILE A 220 -0.51 -5.97 -12.15
C ILE A 220 -1.42 -6.40 -10.99
N MET A 221 -1.74 -7.70 -10.92
CA MET A 221 -2.55 -8.24 -9.82
C MET A 221 -1.89 -8.05 -8.45
N LEU A 222 -0.56 -8.22 -8.35
CA LEU A 222 0.17 -7.94 -7.12
C LEU A 222 0.14 -6.45 -6.74
N PHE A 223 0.21 -5.53 -7.71
CA PHE A 223 0.08 -4.09 -7.44
C PHE A 223 -1.32 -3.72 -6.94
N PHE A 224 -2.37 -4.28 -7.53
CA PHE A 224 -3.73 -4.11 -7.02
C PHE A 224 -3.89 -4.68 -5.62
N ALA A 225 -3.39 -5.89 -5.40
CA ALA A 225 -3.49 -6.53 -4.09
C ALA A 225 -2.73 -5.73 -3.02
N LEU A 226 -1.58 -5.15 -3.36
CA LEU A 226 -0.87 -4.22 -2.50
C LEU A 226 -1.72 -2.97 -2.21
N ALA A 227 -2.26 -2.32 -3.24
CA ALA A 227 -3.09 -1.12 -3.08
C ALA A 227 -4.32 -1.40 -2.20
N LEU A 228 -5.03 -2.51 -2.44
CA LEU A 228 -6.18 -2.92 -1.65
C LEU A 228 -5.81 -3.32 -0.22
N SER A 229 -4.66 -3.96 -0.01
CA SER A 229 -4.16 -4.28 1.33
C SER A 229 -3.84 -3.02 2.13
N TRP A 230 -3.41 -1.95 1.46
CA TRP A 230 -3.21 -0.63 2.06
C TRP A 230 -4.54 0.04 2.38
N VAL A 231 -5.53 0.00 1.47
CA VAL A 231 -6.88 0.50 1.75
C VAL A 231 -7.47 -0.20 2.97
N LYS A 232 -7.35 -1.53 3.02
CA LYS A 232 -7.81 -2.34 4.17
C LYS A 232 -7.16 -1.85 5.48
N GLU A 233 -5.83 -1.73 5.50
CA GLU A 233 -5.11 -1.26 6.69
C GLU A 233 -5.54 0.16 7.10
N LEU A 234 -5.79 1.04 6.12
CA LEU A 234 -6.30 2.38 6.38
C LEU A 234 -7.68 2.31 7.03
N THR A 235 -8.60 1.48 6.51
CA THR A 235 -9.95 1.32 7.07
C THR A 235 -9.93 0.71 8.47
N GLU A 236 -9.05 -0.24 8.76
CA GLU A 236 -8.94 -0.89 10.08
C GLU A 236 -8.34 0.05 11.15
N THR A 237 -7.66 1.11 10.72
CA THR A 237 -7.07 2.14 11.58
C THR A 237 -7.95 3.38 11.75
N VAL A 238 -9.09 3.47 11.07
CA VAL A 238 -10.06 4.55 11.27
C VAL A 238 -10.69 4.43 12.65
N ILE A 239 -10.59 5.53 13.41
CA ILE A 239 -11.29 5.68 14.68
C ILE A 239 -12.69 6.22 14.38
N PRO A 240 -13.75 5.57 14.88
CA PRO A 240 -15.12 5.97 14.59
C PRO A 240 -15.45 7.32 15.23
N GLU A 241 -16.46 8.00 14.71
CA GLU A 241 -16.94 9.25 15.28
C GLU A 241 -17.62 9.03 16.63
N THR A 242 -17.70 10.09 17.45
CA THR A 242 -18.16 10.01 18.85
C THR A 242 -19.54 9.36 19.02
N TYR A 243 -20.46 9.56 18.08
CA TYR A 243 -21.81 8.99 18.12
C TYR A 243 -21.87 7.51 17.72
N GLN A 244 -20.86 7.00 17.01
CA GLN A 244 -20.79 5.60 16.61
C GLN A 244 -20.12 4.72 17.66
N LEU A 245 -19.24 5.33 18.47
CA LEU A 245 -18.51 4.62 19.51
C LEU A 245 -19.44 4.29 20.68
N LYS A 246 -19.41 3.03 21.14
CA LYS A 246 -20.09 2.57 22.36
C LYS A 246 -19.09 1.96 23.33
N LEU A 247 -19.26 2.23 24.62
CA LEU A 247 -18.43 1.69 25.70
C LEU A 247 -19.24 0.71 26.53
N LEU A 248 -18.74 -0.52 26.66
CA LEU A 248 -19.31 -1.53 27.52
C LEU A 248 -18.27 -1.96 28.56
N PHE A 249 -18.61 -1.76 29.83
CA PHE A 249 -17.76 -2.10 30.96
C PHE A 249 -18.18 -3.46 31.54
N THR A 250 -17.26 -4.41 31.56
CA THR A 250 -17.49 -5.76 32.11
C THR A 250 -16.42 -6.07 33.16
N LYS A 251 -16.87 -6.51 34.34
CA LYS A 251 -16.01 -7.06 35.39
C LYS A 251 -16.33 -8.55 35.53
N ARG A 252 -15.36 -9.42 35.26
CA ARG A 252 -15.52 -10.87 35.52
C ARG A 252 -14.61 -11.32 36.66
N PRO A 253 -15.15 -11.98 37.70
CA PRO A 253 -14.32 -12.71 38.65
C PRO A 253 -13.67 -13.89 37.91
N ASN A 254 -12.36 -14.01 38.03
CA ASN A 254 -11.63 -15.14 37.46
C ASN A 254 -11.53 -16.22 38.55
N SER A 255 -11.86 -17.48 38.22
CA SER A 255 -11.88 -18.59 39.18
C SER A 255 -10.50 -18.97 39.76
N SER A 256 -9.41 -18.38 39.26
CA SER A 256 -8.03 -18.69 39.66
C SER A 256 -7.04 -17.53 39.45
N GLY A 257 -7.47 -16.26 39.52
CA GLY A 257 -6.57 -15.10 39.35
C GLY A 257 -7.21 -13.73 39.64
N PRO A 258 -6.47 -12.62 39.49
CA PRO A 258 -6.99 -11.28 39.71
C PRO A 258 -8.16 -10.94 38.77
N ASN A 259 -9.11 -10.14 39.26
CA ASN A 259 -10.30 -9.70 38.50
C ASN A 259 -9.92 -9.14 37.12
N ASN A 260 -10.61 -9.58 36.08
CA ASN A 260 -10.43 -9.06 34.72
C ASN A 260 -11.32 -7.83 34.51
N TYR A 261 -10.68 -6.66 34.45
CA TYR A 261 -11.31 -5.38 34.15
C TYR A 261 -11.31 -5.16 32.63
N LYS A 262 -12.43 -5.50 31.97
CA LYS A 262 -12.56 -5.51 30.51
C LYS A 262 -13.45 -4.35 30.07
N VAL A 263 -12.97 -3.58 29.09
CA VAL A 263 -13.74 -2.53 28.42
C VAL A 263 -13.87 -2.90 26.95
N THR A 264 -15.09 -3.07 26.48
CA THR A 264 -15.40 -3.38 25.09
C THR A 264 -15.82 -2.11 24.37
N LEU A 265 -15.07 -1.74 23.34
CA LEU A 265 -15.38 -0.61 22.47
C LEU A 265 -16.06 -1.15 21.20
N LYS A 266 -17.32 -0.77 20.98
CA LYS A 266 -18.09 -1.08 19.77
C LYS A 266 -18.17 0.14 18.85
N GLY A 267 -18.42 -0.09 17.57
CA GLY A 267 -18.54 0.98 16.57
C GLY A 267 -17.31 1.17 15.68
N PHE A 268 -16.24 0.39 15.88
CA PHE A 268 -15.14 0.34 14.91
C PHE A 268 -15.62 -0.28 13.59
N PRO A 269 -15.12 0.18 12.43
CA PRO A 269 -15.39 -0.47 11.16
C PRO A 269 -14.82 -1.89 11.16
N GLY A 270 -15.64 -2.86 10.73
CA GLY A 270 -15.37 -4.30 10.79
C GLY A 270 -16.13 -5.00 11.91
N HIS A 271 -16.56 -6.25 11.67
CA HIS A 271 -17.50 -7.01 12.53
C HIS A 271 -16.95 -7.48 13.90
N GLY A 272 -15.93 -6.82 14.45
CA GLY A 272 -15.31 -7.22 15.72
C GLY A 272 -15.50 -6.20 16.83
N ASP A 273 -16.25 -6.58 17.88
CA ASP A 273 -16.18 -5.90 19.17
C ASP A 273 -14.73 -5.90 19.67
N ARG A 274 -14.12 -4.72 19.86
CA ARG A 274 -12.73 -4.63 20.31
C ARG A 274 -12.68 -4.49 21.82
N SER A 275 -12.15 -5.50 22.50
CA SER A 275 -12.06 -5.46 23.96
C SER A 275 -10.65 -5.25 24.47
N VAL A 276 -10.50 -4.33 25.42
CA VAL A 276 -9.25 -3.98 26.07
C VAL A 276 -9.29 -4.40 27.53
N THR A 277 -8.23 -5.04 28.02
CA THR A 277 -8.00 -5.27 29.44
C THR A 277 -7.23 -4.09 30.02
N LEU A 278 -7.80 -3.44 31.04
CA LEU A 278 -7.19 -2.29 31.71
C LEU A 278 -6.69 -2.68 33.10
N THR A 279 -5.72 -1.93 33.61
CA THR A 279 -5.33 -2.03 35.02
C THR A 279 -6.47 -1.51 35.92
N PRO A 280 -6.56 -1.95 37.19
CA PRO A 280 -7.63 -1.54 38.09
C PRO A 280 -7.76 -0.02 38.23
N ALA A 281 -6.64 0.70 38.28
CA ALA A 281 -6.62 2.17 38.38
C ALA A 281 -7.19 2.83 37.12
N LEU A 282 -6.77 2.38 35.93
CA LEU A 282 -7.23 2.94 34.66
C LEU A 282 -8.70 2.60 34.37
N TYR A 283 -9.14 1.40 34.75
CA TYR A 283 -10.54 1.01 34.66
C TYR A 283 -11.42 1.89 35.56
N ARG A 284 -11.02 2.11 36.82
CA ARG A 284 -11.74 3.01 37.74
C ARG A 284 -11.81 4.44 37.21
N LEU A 285 -10.73 4.95 36.64
CA LEU A 285 -10.70 6.29 36.04
C LEU A 285 -11.70 6.39 34.88
N LEU A 286 -11.65 5.47 33.91
CA LEU A 286 -12.56 5.48 32.76
C LEU A 286 -14.03 5.24 33.18
N LYS A 287 -14.26 4.41 34.20
CA LYS A 287 -15.59 4.21 34.81
C LYS A 287 -16.10 5.49 35.47
N THR A 288 -15.24 6.24 36.17
CA THR A 288 -15.61 7.53 36.78
C THR A 288 -16.07 8.54 35.73
N PHE A 289 -15.38 8.61 34.58
CA PHE A 289 -15.82 9.41 33.43
C PHE A 289 -17.21 8.99 32.92
N ALA A 290 -17.44 7.68 32.79
CA ALA A 290 -18.72 7.12 32.34
C ALA A 290 -19.86 7.41 33.32
N GLU A 291 -19.67 7.14 34.61
CA GLU A 291 -20.65 7.39 35.68
C GLU A 291 -20.98 8.88 35.81
N ARG A 292 -19.99 9.77 35.71
CA ARG A 292 -20.20 11.22 35.74
C ARG A 292 -21.00 11.71 34.54
N ARG A 293 -20.75 11.14 33.35
CA ARG A 293 -21.49 11.44 32.12
C ARG A 293 -22.94 10.96 32.18
N ILE A 294 -23.20 9.81 32.79
CA ILE A 294 -24.56 9.30 32.99
C ILE A 294 -25.31 10.16 34.03
N SER A 295 -24.73 10.33 35.22
CA SER A 295 -25.37 10.93 36.40
C SER A 295 -25.60 12.45 36.32
N THR A 296 -24.71 13.22 35.70
CA THR A 296 -24.77 14.69 35.69
C THR A 296 -25.07 15.21 34.28
N SER A 297 -25.77 16.34 34.13
CA SER A 297 -26.01 16.96 32.82
C SER A 297 -24.71 17.47 32.16
N ASN A 298 -23.78 17.99 32.97
CA ASN A 298 -22.55 18.62 32.48
C ASN A 298 -21.34 17.66 32.38
N GLY A 299 -21.24 16.65 33.27
CA GLY A 299 -20.29 15.53 33.15
C GLY A 299 -18.79 15.85 33.27
N TRP A 300 -18.40 17.06 33.71
CA TRP A 300 -17.01 17.49 33.79
C TRP A 300 -16.26 16.93 35.01
N LEU A 301 -15.00 16.53 34.79
CA LEU A 301 -14.01 16.20 35.82
C LEU A 301 -12.87 17.24 35.80
N GLU A 302 -12.31 17.54 36.97
CA GLU A 302 -11.24 18.54 37.14
C GLU A 302 -9.86 17.87 37.35
N ILE A 303 -8.84 18.32 36.61
CA ILE A 303 -7.46 17.81 36.71
C ILE A 303 -6.64 18.61 37.72
N LYS A 304 -5.94 17.91 38.63
CA LYS A 304 -5.03 18.52 39.61
C LYS A 304 -3.88 19.30 38.94
N PRO A 305 -3.56 20.54 39.37
CA PRO A 305 -2.41 21.29 38.89
C PRO A 305 -1.08 20.69 39.38
N LYS A 306 0.01 20.83 38.59
CA LYS A 306 1.33 20.24 38.89
C LYS A 306 1.95 20.67 40.23
N ASN A 307 1.64 21.88 40.71
CA ASN A 307 2.29 22.49 41.89
C ASN A 307 1.27 22.93 42.96
N PHE A 308 0.19 22.16 43.16
CA PHE A 308 -0.87 22.52 44.11
C PHE A 308 -0.85 21.61 45.34
N ASP A 309 -0.47 22.19 46.48
CA ASP A 309 -0.39 21.54 47.80
C ASP A 309 -1.62 21.85 48.71
N GLY A 310 -2.73 22.29 48.13
CA GLY A 310 -3.98 22.49 48.88
C GLY A 310 -4.78 21.19 49.07
N SER A 311 -5.61 21.14 50.12
CA SER A 311 -6.50 20.03 50.48
C SER A 311 -7.73 19.83 49.56
N LYS A 312 -7.75 20.46 48.39
CA LYS A 312 -8.86 20.32 47.44
C LYS A 312 -8.79 18.91 46.83
N CYS A 313 -9.86 18.13 46.99
CA CYS A 313 -10.00 16.84 46.34
C CYS A 313 -10.28 17.06 44.84
N TYR A 314 -9.37 16.58 43.98
CA TYR A 314 -9.52 16.63 42.53
C TYR A 314 -9.96 15.24 42.02
N ASP A 315 -10.77 15.22 40.95
CA ASP A 315 -11.23 13.97 40.36
C ASP A 315 -10.08 13.19 39.67
N ILE A 316 -9.08 13.91 39.16
CA ILE A 316 -7.92 13.36 38.47
C ILE A 316 -6.65 13.91 39.14
N ASN A 317 -5.87 13.02 39.75
CA ASN A 317 -4.75 13.40 40.61
C ASN A 317 -3.49 13.77 39.82
N ASP A 318 -3.34 13.25 38.60
CA ASP A 318 -2.17 13.49 37.76
C ASP A 318 -2.55 13.69 36.29
N HIS A 319 -2.02 14.75 35.68
CA HIS A 319 -2.15 15.05 34.25
C HIS A 319 -1.71 13.90 33.33
N ASN A 320 -0.82 13.02 33.77
CA ASN A 320 -0.40 11.86 32.99
C ASN A 320 -1.37 10.68 33.07
N GLU A 321 -2.35 10.67 33.96
CA GLU A 321 -3.32 9.56 34.07
C GLU A 321 -4.14 9.42 32.78
N LEU A 322 -4.58 10.54 32.20
CA LEU A 322 -5.28 10.54 30.92
C LEU A 322 -4.38 10.01 29.79
N LYS A 323 -3.11 10.42 29.76
CA LYS A 323 -2.14 9.93 28.76
C LYS A 323 -1.95 8.41 28.89
N ARG A 324 -1.76 7.91 30.12
CA ARG A 324 -1.61 6.48 30.42
C ARG A 324 -2.85 5.68 30.05
N LEU A 325 -4.05 6.23 30.30
CA LEU A 325 -5.32 5.62 29.89
C LEU A 325 -5.40 5.50 28.36
N MET A 326 -5.10 6.58 27.64
CA MET A 326 -5.11 6.59 26.18
C MET A 326 -4.10 5.59 25.60
N GLU A 327 -2.88 5.54 26.13
CA GLU A 327 -1.87 4.57 25.70
C GLU A 327 -2.29 3.13 25.98
N ALA A 328 -2.92 2.86 27.13
CA ALA A 328 -3.44 1.53 27.45
C ALA A 328 -4.58 1.11 26.51
N LEU A 329 -5.51 2.01 26.21
CA LEU A 329 -6.58 1.77 25.24
C LEU A 329 -6.02 1.49 23.85
N LEU A 330 -5.07 2.30 23.38
CA LEU A 330 -4.45 2.12 22.06
C LEU A 330 -3.63 0.83 21.98
N ASN A 331 -2.88 0.50 23.03
CA ASN A 331 -2.14 -0.76 23.12
C ASN A 331 -3.09 -1.96 23.10
N GLY A 332 -4.25 -1.87 23.75
CA GLY A 332 -5.27 -2.91 23.70
C GLY A 332 -5.99 -3.01 22.35
N LEU A 333 -6.25 -1.89 21.70
CA LEU A 333 -6.99 -1.82 20.44
C LEU A 333 -6.17 -2.20 19.21
N PHE A 334 -4.89 -1.81 19.18
CA PHE A 334 -4.02 -1.95 18.00
C PHE A 334 -2.77 -2.81 18.27
N GLY A 335 -2.43 -3.04 19.55
CA GLY A 335 -1.17 -3.67 19.96
C GLY A 335 -0.08 -2.64 20.24
N LYS A 336 0.86 -3.00 21.12
CA LYS A 336 2.01 -2.16 21.46
C LYS A 336 2.86 -1.89 20.20
N ASN A 337 3.25 -0.64 19.98
CA ASN A 337 4.00 -0.13 18.81
C ASN A 337 3.25 -0.12 17.47
N ASN A 338 1.96 -0.42 17.43
CA ASN A 338 1.17 -0.42 16.19
C ASN A 338 0.31 0.84 16.00
N TRP A 339 0.43 1.82 16.89
CA TRP A 339 -0.30 3.08 16.83
C TRP A 339 0.67 4.26 16.79
N THR A 340 0.19 5.39 16.28
CA THR A 340 0.95 6.65 16.17
C THR A 340 0.15 7.81 16.75
N LYS A 341 0.85 8.87 17.15
CA LYS A 341 0.22 10.04 17.79
C LYS A 341 -0.82 10.71 16.87
N ASP A 342 -0.46 10.90 15.60
CA ASP A 342 -1.28 11.67 14.67
C ASP A 342 -2.49 10.88 14.15
N LYS A 343 -2.29 9.59 13.85
CA LYS A 343 -3.36 8.75 13.28
C LYS A 343 -4.27 8.13 14.33
N HIS A 344 -3.80 7.92 15.55
CA HIS A 344 -4.54 7.14 16.55
C HIS A 344 -4.75 7.89 17.86
N PHE A 345 -3.70 8.43 18.46
CA PHE A 345 -3.81 9.05 19.79
C PHE A 345 -4.70 10.29 19.77
N THR A 346 -4.43 11.21 18.85
CA THR A 346 -5.18 12.48 18.77
C THR A 346 -6.63 12.25 18.36
N PRO A 347 -6.94 11.44 17.32
CA PRO A 347 -8.33 11.17 16.95
C PRO A 347 -9.10 10.42 18.04
N LEU A 348 -8.51 9.42 18.69
CA LEU A 348 -9.19 8.68 19.77
C LEU A 348 -9.44 9.57 20.98
N LYS A 349 -8.47 10.43 21.32
CA LYS A 349 -8.63 11.39 22.42
C LYS A 349 -9.78 12.35 22.13
N ASN A 350 -9.85 12.92 20.94
CA ASN A 350 -10.90 13.87 20.55
C ASN A 350 -12.27 13.18 20.41
N THR A 351 -12.28 11.89 20.07
CA THR A 351 -13.50 11.08 19.98
C THR A 351 -14.05 10.75 21.37
N LEU A 352 -13.17 10.33 22.30
CA LEU A 352 -13.54 9.92 23.65
C LEU A 352 -13.79 11.10 24.58
N PHE A 353 -13.00 12.17 24.46
CA PHE A 353 -12.93 13.24 25.43
C PHE A 353 -13.06 14.62 24.80
N GLU A 354 -13.72 15.51 25.53
CA GLU A 354 -13.87 16.93 25.20
C GLU A 354 -13.23 17.77 26.32
N MET A 355 -12.50 18.81 25.95
CA MET A 355 -11.90 19.78 26.88
C MET A 355 -12.73 21.08 26.88
N SER A 356 -12.88 21.71 28.05
CA SER A 356 -13.65 22.95 28.15
C SER A 356 -12.87 24.14 27.57
N GLU A 357 -13.50 24.90 26.66
CA GLU A 357 -12.93 26.14 26.10
C GLU A 357 -12.77 27.24 27.16
N ASN A 358 -13.73 27.35 28.09
CA ASN A 358 -13.78 28.42 29.09
C ASN A 358 -13.04 28.10 30.39
N ARG A 359 -12.66 26.84 30.61
CA ARG A 359 -11.98 26.38 31.84
C ARG A 359 -10.89 25.39 31.51
N GLU A 360 -9.68 25.91 31.32
CA GLU A 360 -8.47 25.09 31.25
C GLU A 360 -8.48 24.11 32.44
N ARG A 361 -8.37 22.80 32.17
CA ARG A 361 -8.35 21.67 33.14
C ARG A 361 -9.67 20.96 33.44
N LYS A 362 -10.77 21.32 32.77
CA LYS A 362 -11.98 20.47 32.78
C LYS A 362 -12.03 19.56 31.56
N ILE A 363 -12.23 18.27 31.81
CA ILE A 363 -12.37 17.24 30.78
C ILE A 363 -13.61 16.40 31.04
N ARG A 364 -14.33 16.01 29.99
CA ARG A 364 -15.47 15.11 30.08
C ARG A 364 -15.42 14.06 29.00
N LEU A 365 -16.20 13.00 29.19
CA LEU A 365 -16.46 12.04 28.12
C LEU A 365 -17.37 12.68 27.07
N HIS A 366 -16.97 12.63 25.80
CA HIS A 366 -17.70 13.23 24.69
C HIS A 366 -18.89 12.35 24.23
N LEU A 367 -18.84 11.04 24.51
CA LEU A 367 -19.87 10.08 24.08
C LEU A 367 -21.29 10.45 24.54
N PRO A 368 -22.33 10.14 23.74
CA PRO A 368 -23.73 10.19 24.16
C PRO A 368 -23.99 9.26 25.34
N LYS A 369 -24.95 9.62 26.19
CA LYS A 369 -25.31 8.80 27.36
C LYS A 369 -25.84 7.42 26.95
N GLU A 370 -26.57 7.33 25.83
CA GLU A 370 -27.11 6.05 25.32
C GLU A 370 -26.02 5.05 24.91
N ASN A 371 -24.81 5.53 24.63
CA ASN A 371 -23.70 4.71 24.14
C ASN A 371 -22.81 4.16 25.26
N ILE A 372 -23.18 4.37 26.53
CA ILE A 372 -22.40 3.96 27.70
C ILE A 372 -23.19 2.90 28.47
N HIS A 373 -22.63 1.69 28.55
CA HIS A 373 -23.22 0.58 29.29
C HIS A 373 -22.26 0.07 30.36
N ILE A 374 -22.71 0.10 31.61
CA ILE A 374 -21.98 -0.44 32.75
C ILE A 374 -22.74 -1.69 33.18
N GLU A 375 -22.18 -2.88 32.97
CA GLU A 375 -22.77 -4.10 33.56
C GLU A 375 -22.60 -4.00 35.07
N ASN A 376 -23.73 -3.99 35.78
CA ASN A 376 -23.74 -4.02 37.24
C ASN A 376 -23.25 -5.38 37.75
N GLU A 377 -22.56 -5.35 38.88
CA GLU A 377 -21.93 -6.50 39.54
C GLU A 377 -22.91 -7.63 39.87
#